data_AF-A0A7S0XD22-F1
#
_entry.id   AF-A0A7S0XD22-F1
#
_cell.length_a   1.000
_cell.length_b   1.000
_cell.length_c   1.000
_cell.angle_alpha   90.00
_cell.angle_beta   90.00
_cell.angle_gamma   90.00
#
_symmetry.space_group_name_H-M   'P 1'
#
loop_
_entity.id
_entity.type
_entity.pdbx_description
1 polymer ?
#
loop_
_entity_poly.entity_id
_entity_poly.type
_entity_poly.pdbx_seq_one_letter_code
_entity_poly.pdbx_strand_id
1 'polypeptide(L)'
;SIGLPGLNERYEMLKYYLSKYILNLVNESKRKIWYIYNHKIVYSYDNSCFDDEILRDISNQIEGFSGREISKLCIAMQYALRVNSNHQLTLDIMKSIVSNKISEHKQKLGFIEQSIYTPNKESNKHYRNGSISDNR
;
A
#
# COMPACT_ATOMS: atom_id res chain seq x y z
N SER A 1 -12.15 9.98 -15.53
CA SER A 1 -11.47 9.58 -14.29
C SER A 1 -10.09 9.06 -14.67
N ILE A 2 -9.08 9.23 -13.81
CA ILE A 2 -7.83 8.48 -13.97
C ILE A 2 -8.16 7.03 -13.58
N GLY A 3 -8.04 6.10 -14.53
CA GLY A 3 -8.35 4.69 -14.33
C GLY A 3 -7.39 3.98 -13.39
N LEU A 4 -7.66 2.71 -13.09
CA LEU A 4 -6.68 1.87 -12.40
C LEU A 4 -5.47 1.61 -13.32
N PRO A 5 -4.25 1.60 -12.77
CA PRO A 5 -3.05 1.40 -13.57
C PRO A 5 -3.03 0.00 -14.20
N GLY A 6 -2.68 -0.07 -15.48
CA GLY A 6 -2.40 -1.31 -16.19
C GLY A 6 -1.09 -1.96 -15.71
N LEU A 7 -0.76 -3.16 -16.22
CA LEU A 7 0.40 -3.93 -15.76
C LEU A 7 1.72 -3.15 -15.85
N ASN A 8 2.01 -2.54 -17.01
CA ASN A 8 3.24 -1.76 -17.20
C ASN A 8 3.28 -0.52 -16.31
N GLU A 9 2.15 0.16 -16.13
CA GLU A 9 2.08 1.32 -15.24
C GLU A 9 2.33 0.89 -13.78
N ARG A 10 1.77 -0.23 -13.33
CA ARG A 10 2.04 -0.78 -11.99
C ARG A 10 3.52 -1.10 -11.80
N TYR A 11 4.16 -1.70 -12.80
CA TYR A 11 5.59 -1.98 -12.79
C TYR A 11 6.44 -0.71 -12.67
N GLU A 12 6.19 0.31 -13.50
CA GLU A 12 6.91 1.59 -13.43
C GLU A 12 6.67 2.30 -12.09
N MET A 13 5.43 2.25 -11.57
CA MET A 13 5.09 2.82 -10.27
C MET A 13 5.80 2.08 -9.12
N LEU A 14 5.87 0.75 -9.17
CA LEU A 14 6.57 -0.06 -8.18
C LEU A 14 8.07 0.27 -8.17
N LYS A 15 8.70 0.31 -9.35
CA LYS A 15 10.11 0.69 -9.51
C LYS A 15 10.39 2.10 -9.00
N TYR A 16 9.52 3.05 -9.34
CA TYR A 16 9.60 4.44 -8.88
C TYR A 16 9.50 4.53 -7.34
N TYR A 17 8.49 3.92 -6.73
CA TYR A 17 8.28 4.03 -5.29
C TYR A 17 9.31 3.25 -4.47
N LEU A 18 9.80 2.10 -4.95
CA LEU A 18 10.93 1.40 -4.33
C LEU A 18 12.19 2.27 -4.33
N SER A 19 12.49 2.90 -5.47
CA SER A 19 13.61 3.86 -5.54
C SER A 19 13.42 5.02 -4.56
N LYS A 20 12.21 5.59 -4.53
CA LYS A 20 11.87 6.74 -3.68
C LYS A 20 12.00 6.44 -2.19
N TYR A 21 11.54 5.28 -1.73
CA TYR A 21 11.45 4.98 -0.29
C TYR A 21 12.58 4.09 0.23
N ILE A 22 13.11 3.18 -0.58
CA ILE A 22 14.15 2.23 -0.17
C ILE A 22 15.54 2.74 -0.58
N LEU A 23 15.76 2.97 -1.88
CA LEU A 23 17.09 3.34 -2.38
C LEU A 23 17.55 4.69 -1.81
N ASN A 24 16.66 5.68 -1.76
CA ASN A 24 16.97 6.97 -1.13
C ASN A 24 17.34 6.83 0.35
N LEU A 25 16.61 6.00 1.11
CA LEU A 25 16.89 5.77 2.53
C LEU A 25 18.27 5.12 2.74
N VAL A 26 18.59 4.10 1.94
CA VAL A 26 19.90 3.44 1.97
C VAL A 26 21.00 4.43 1.64
N ASN A 27 20.85 5.20 0.56
CA ASN A 27 21.84 6.20 0.15
C ASN A 27 22.03 7.31 1.20
N GLU A 28 20.95 7.77 1.83
CA GLU A 28 21.02 8.74 2.93
C GLU A 28 21.77 8.19 4.15
N SER A 29 21.54 6.93 4.53
CA SER A 29 22.29 6.32 5.65
C SER A 29 23.78 6.22 5.34
N LYS A 30 24.15 5.82 4.12
CA LYS A 30 25.55 5.73 3.68
C LYS A 30 26.25 7.09 3.71
N ARG A 31 25.62 8.14 3.15
CA ARG A 31 26.14 9.52 3.24
C ARG A 31 26.35 9.93 4.68
N LYS A 32 25.35 9.72 5.54
CA LYS A 32 25.40 10.08 6.95
C LYS A 32 26.52 9.36 7.71
N ILE A 33 26.82 8.09 7.40
CA ILE A 33 27.92 7.34 8.03
C ILE A 33 29.27 7.99 7.72
N TRP A 34 29.49 8.39 6.47
CA TRP A 34 30.73 9.04 6.04
C TRP A 34 31.08 10.29 6.86
N TYR A 35 30.07 11.05 7.31
CA TYR A 35 30.26 12.30 8.04
C TYR A 35 30.47 12.16 9.55
N ILE A 36 29.98 11.10 10.21
CA ILE A 36 29.90 11.04 11.69
C ILE A 36 30.08 9.59 12.15
N TYR A 37 31.30 9.24 12.55
CA TYR A 37 31.59 7.98 13.22
C TYR A 37 31.14 8.08 14.68
N ASN A 38 29.92 7.63 14.97
CA ASN A 38 29.51 7.00 16.23
C ASN A 38 28.08 6.44 16.07
N HIS A 39 27.96 5.10 16.08
CA HIS A 39 26.72 4.30 16.12
C HIS A 39 25.61 4.68 15.13
N LYS A 40 25.87 4.53 13.81
CA LYS A 40 24.84 4.76 12.79
C LYS A 40 24.27 3.46 12.24
N ILE A 41 22.94 3.35 12.33
CA ILE A 41 22.15 2.35 11.63
C ILE A 41 22.47 2.43 10.12
N VAL A 42 22.89 1.31 9.55
CA VAL A 42 23.11 1.15 8.11
C VAL A 42 21.92 0.42 7.54
N TYR A 43 21.19 1.05 6.61
CA TYR A 43 20.12 0.34 5.90
C TYR A 43 20.68 -0.33 4.66
N SER A 44 20.15 -1.49 4.31
CA SER A 44 20.49 -2.23 3.10
C SER A 44 19.29 -2.92 2.47
N TYR A 45 19.46 -3.49 1.28
CA TYR A 45 18.47 -4.31 0.62
C TYR A 45 19.15 -5.47 -0.10
N ASP A 46 18.40 -6.54 -0.35
CA ASP A 46 18.80 -7.59 -1.28
C ASP A 46 18.57 -7.13 -2.72
N ASN A 47 19.55 -7.34 -3.61
CA ASN A 47 19.46 -6.97 -5.02
C ASN A 47 18.24 -7.61 -5.71
N SER A 48 17.80 -8.78 -5.26
CA SER A 48 16.59 -9.42 -5.77
C SER A 48 15.33 -8.58 -5.56
N CYS A 49 15.29 -7.67 -4.58
CA CYS A 49 14.17 -6.75 -4.37
C CYS A 49 14.02 -5.70 -5.50
N PHE A 50 15.03 -5.58 -6.37
CA PHE A 50 15.04 -4.68 -7.52
C PHE A 50 15.20 -5.44 -8.85
N ASP A 51 15.13 -6.76 -8.82
CA ASP A 51 15.18 -7.58 -10.03
C ASP A 51 13.92 -7.38 -10.89
N ASP A 52 14.10 -7.15 -12.18
CA ASP A 52 13.01 -6.76 -13.08
C ASP A 52 11.97 -7.89 -13.24
N GLU A 53 12.37 -9.17 -13.19
CA GLU A 53 11.42 -10.30 -13.27
C GLU A 53 10.56 -10.38 -12.01
N ILE A 54 11.19 -10.23 -10.84
CA ILE A 54 10.48 -10.19 -9.54
C ILE A 54 9.50 -9.00 -9.50
N LEU A 55 9.92 -7.83 -9.94
CA LEU A 55 9.06 -6.65 -9.96
C LEU A 55 7.88 -6.80 -10.93
N ARG A 56 8.07 -7.46 -12.07
CA ARG A 56 6.99 -7.78 -13.01
C ARG A 56 6.00 -8.77 -12.42
N ASP A 57 6.48 -9.82 -11.75
CA ASP A 57 5.63 -10.79 -11.06
C ASP A 57 4.78 -10.12 -9.98
N ILE A 58 5.39 -9.30 -9.11
CA ILE A 58 4.65 -8.53 -8.10
C ILE A 58 3.62 -7.62 -8.76
N SER A 59 3.98 -6.91 -9.83
CA SER A 59 3.07 -6.02 -10.56
C SER A 59 1.86 -6.75 -11.16
N ASN A 60 2.03 -8.02 -11.53
CA ASN A 60 0.93 -8.88 -11.93
C ASN A 60 0.05 -9.26 -10.73
N GLN A 61 0.65 -9.66 -9.61
CA GLN A 61 -0.09 -10.05 -8.39
C GLN A 61 -0.92 -8.91 -7.77
N ILE A 62 -0.46 -7.66 -7.91
CA ILE A 62 -1.16 -6.47 -7.38
C ILE A 62 -2.13 -5.83 -8.39
N GLU A 63 -2.69 -6.62 -9.31
CA GLU A 63 -3.78 -6.17 -10.16
C GLU A 63 -4.94 -5.58 -9.34
N GLY A 64 -5.54 -4.49 -9.84
CA GLY A 64 -6.61 -3.76 -9.16
C GLY A 64 -6.11 -2.69 -8.18
N PHE A 65 -4.82 -2.66 -7.84
CA PHE A 65 -4.28 -1.64 -6.95
C PHE A 65 -4.27 -0.27 -7.62
N SER A 66 -4.75 0.74 -6.89
CA SER A 66 -4.55 2.14 -7.25
C SER A 66 -3.10 2.58 -7.04
N GLY A 67 -2.69 3.67 -7.69
CA GLY A 67 -1.37 4.25 -7.44
C GLY A 67 -1.08 4.59 -5.98
N ARG A 68 -2.12 4.95 -5.22
CA ARG A 68 -2.02 5.19 -3.77
C ARG A 68 -1.73 3.91 -2.99
N GLU A 69 -2.31 2.78 -3.38
CA GLU A 69 -2.05 1.48 -2.75
C GLU A 69 -0.61 1.01 -3.03
N ILE A 70 -0.11 1.20 -4.26
CA ILE A 70 1.28 0.88 -4.62
C ILE A 70 2.27 1.75 -3.83
N SER A 71 1.99 3.04 -3.68
CA SER A 71 2.81 3.93 -2.85
C SER A 71 2.84 3.45 -1.38
N LYS A 72 1.67 3.12 -0.80
CA LYS A 72 1.56 2.61 0.58
C LYS A 72 2.23 1.27 0.78
N LEU A 73 2.21 0.39 -0.23
CA LEU A 73 2.95 -0.87 -0.24
C LEU A 73 4.45 -0.62 -0.04
N CYS A 74 5.04 0.30 -0.79
CA CYS A 74 6.48 0.63 -0.68
C CYS A 74 6.82 1.36 0.64
N ILE A 75 5.91 2.18 1.18
CA ILE A 75 6.07 2.77 2.51
C ILE A 75 6.08 1.69 3.60
N ALA A 76 5.24 0.66 3.48
CA ALA A 76 5.25 -0.47 4.43
C ALA A 76 6.57 -1.25 4.36
N MET A 77 7.15 -1.42 3.17
CA MET A 77 8.50 -1.99 3.01
C MET A 77 9.58 -1.14 3.69
N GLN A 78 9.51 0.18 3.54
CA GLN A 78 10.44 1.09 4.22
C GLN A 78 10.29 1.01 5.75
N TYR A 79 9.06 0.90 6.25
CA TYR A 79 8.80 0.72 7.68
C TYR A 79 9.43 -0.59 8.17
N ALA A 80 9.18 -1.71 7.49
CA ALA A 80 9.75 -3.01 7.84
C ALA A 80 11.29 -3.00 7.83
N LEU A 81 11.90 -2.34 6.83
CA LEU A 81 13.34 -2.10 6.75
C LEU A 81 13.87 -1.34 7.97
N ARG A 82 13.14 -0.33 8.46
CA ARG A 82 13.57 0.48 9.60
C ARG A 82 13.50 -0.26 10.93
N VAL A 83 12.49 -1.11 11.11
CA VAL A 83 12.19 -1.73 12.42
C VAL A 83 12.79 -3.13 12.59
N ASN A 84 13.18 -3.81 11.51
CA ASN A 84 13.79 -5.13 11.63
C ASN A 84 15.24 -5.05 12.15
N SER A 85 15.69 -6.11 12.83
CA SER A 85 16.99 -6.16 13.53
C SER A 85 18.19 -5.96 12.62
N ASN A 86 18.09 -6.39 11.37
CA ASN A 86 19.20 -6.37 10.41
C ASN A 86 19.22 -5.09 9.58
N HIS A 87 18.20 -4.23 9.74
CA HIS A 87 17.97 -3.03 8.94
C HIS A 87 18.10 -3.31 7.43
N GLN A 88 17.63 -4.47 6.99
CA GLN A 88 17.74 -4.95 5.61
C GLN A 88 16.36 -5.32 5.05
N LEU A 89 16.09 -4.92 3.81
CA LEU A 89 14.92 -5.39 3.08
C LEU A 89 15.32 -6.62 2.26
N THR A 90 14.92 -7.80 2.74
CA THR A 90 15.09 -9.07 2.01
C THR A 90 13.88 -9.37 1.12
N LEU A 91 14.05 -10.28 0.16
CA LEU A 91 12.96 -10.71 -0.70
C LEU A 91 11.79 -11.32 0.08
N ASP A 92 12.07 -12.06 1.15
CA ASP A 92 11.02 -12.67 1.98
C ASP A 92 10.19 -11.64 2.73
N ILE A 93 10.83 -10.60 3.27
CA ILE A 93 10.13 -9.47 3.89
C ILE A 93 9.26 -8.76 2.84
N MET A 94 9.81 -8.52 1.64
CA MET A 94 9.08 -7.91 0.54
C MET A 94 7.84 -8.73 0.16
N LYS A 95 7.99 -10.04 -0.07
CA LYS A 95 6.89 -10.97 -0.42
C LYS A 95 5.83 -11.05 0.67
N SER A 96 6.23 -11.09 1.94
CA SER A 96 5.31 -11.08 3.08
C SER A 96 4.43 -9.82 3.09
N ILE A 97 5.04 -8.65 2.88
CA ILE A 97 4.32 -7.37 2.83
C ILE A 97 3.38 -7.30 1.62
N VAL A 98 3.81 -7.79 0.45
CA VAL A 98 2.97 -7.88 -0.76
C VAL A 98 1.74 -8.75 -0.47
N SER A 99 1.94 -9.95 0.07
CA SER A 99 0.84 -10.87 0.43
C SER A 99 -0.16 -10.24 1.40
N ASN A 100 0.34 -9.55 2.43
CA ASN A 100 -0.51 -8.84 3.40
C ASN A 100 -1.34 -7.73 2.71
N LYS A 101 -0.72 -6.93 1.84
CA LYS A 101 -1.43 -5.84 1.14
C LYS A 101 -2.44 -6.35 0.12
N ILE A 102 -2.18 -7.47 -0.55
CA ILE A 102 -3.14 -8.13 -1.42
C ILE A 102 -4.35 -8.60 -0.61
N SER A 103 -4.11 -9.17 0.57
CA SER A 103 -5.19 -9.61 1.47
C SER A 103 -6.04 -8.44 1.96
N GLU A 104 -5.42 -7.34 2.38
CA GLU A 104 -6.13 -6.10 2.76
C GLU A 104 -6.97 -5.54 1.60
N HIS A 105 -6.42 -5.53 0.38
CA HIS A 105 -7.12 -5.05 -0.81
C HIS A 105 -8.36 -5.90 -1.11
N LYS A 106 -8.21 -7.23 -1.10
CA LYS A 106 -9.33 -8.17 -1.29
C LYS A 106 -10.41 -8.01 -0.23
N GLN A 107 -10.01 -7.86 1.04
CA GLN A 107 -10.94 -7.64 2.14
C GLN A 107 -11.74 -6.34 1.95
N LYS A 108 -11.07 -5.25 1.54
CA LYS A 108 -11.73 -3.97 1.24
C LYS A 108 -12.75 -4.11 0.10
N LEU A 109 -12.42 -4.84 -0.97
CA LEU A 109 -13.37 -5.11 -2.06
C LEU A 109 -14.58 -5.91 -1.57
N GLY A 110 -14.36 -6.95 -0.76
CA GLY A 110 -15.45 -7.73 -0.16
C GLY A 110 -16.37 -6.89 0.73
N PHE A 111 -15.83 -5.95 1.51
CA PHE A 111 -16.65 -5.02 2.30
C PHE A 111 -17.45 -4.05 1.43
N ILE A 112 -16.85 -3.54 0.34
CA ILE A 112 -17.56 -2.68 -0.62
C ILE A 112 -18.71 -3.46 -1.26
N GLU A 113 -18.45 -4.69 -1.70
CA GLU A 113 -19.46 -5.56 -2.29
C GLU A 113 -20.62 -5.81 -1.32
N GLN A 114 -20.33 -6.20 -0.08
CA GLN A 114 -21.34 -6.37 0.96
C GLN A 114 -22.15 -5.08 1.20
N SER A 115 -21.49 -3.92 1.26
CA SER A 115 -22.16 -2.63 1.46
C SER A 115 -23.13 -2.25 0.33
N ILE A 116 -22.86 -2.71 -0.90
CA ILE A 116 -23.75 -2.49 -2.06
C ILE A 116 -24.98 -3.42 -1.96
N TYR A 117 -24.81 -4.64 -1.46
CA TYR A 117 -25.88 -5.66 -1.41
C TYR A 117 -26.70 -5.66 -0.12
N THR A 118 -26.28 -4.98 0.94
CA THR A 118 -27.15 -4.67 2.09
C THR A 118 -27.64 -3.23 2.01
N PRO A 119 -28.90 -2.99 1.59
CA PRO A 119 -29.49 -1.65 1.65
C PRO A 119 -29.49 -1.16 3.09
N ASN A 120 -29.01 0.06 3.29
CA ASN A 120 -28.94 0.71 4.59
C ASN A 120 -30.35 0.81 5.20
N LYS A 121 -30.67 0.01 6.23
CA LYS A 121 -31.99 -0.04 6.88
C LYS A 121 -32.36 1.23 7.67
N GLU A 122 -31.48 2.22 7.74
CA GLU A 122 -31.63 3.38 8.63
C GLU A 122 -32.22 4.65 7.99
N SER A 123 -32.52 4.69 6.69
CA SER A 123 -33.08 5.90 6.05
C SER A 123 -34.61 6.05 6.11
N ASN A 124 -35.35 5.19 6.81
CA ASN A 124 -36.83 5.19 6.83
C ASN A 124 -37.48 5.58 8.17
N LYS A 125 -36.89 6.52 8.93
CA LYS A 125 -37.52 7.03 10.17
C LYS A 125 -37.86 8.52 10.22
N HIS A 126 -37.72 9.30 9.14
CA HIS A 126 -37.94 10.75 9.22
C HIS A 126 -38.85 11.42 8.17
N TYR A 127 -39.82 10.68 7.61
CA TYR A 127 -40.92 11.31 6.85
C TYR A 127 -42.28 10.63 7.12
N ARG A 128 -42.73 10.64 8.38
CA ARG A 128 -44.16 10.55 8.71
C ARG A 128 -44.42 11.38 9.96
N ASN A 129 -44.79 12.64 9.74
CA ASN A 129 -45.71 13.40 10.59
C ASN A 129 -46.17 14.62 9.80
N GLY A 130 -47.23 14.39 9.02
CA GLY A 130 -47.95 15.39 8.25
C GLY A 130 -49.35 14.87 8.02
N SER A 131 -50.16 14.87 9.08
CA SER A 131 -51.61 14.79 8.96
C SER A 131 -52.19 15.87 9.85
N ILE A 132 -52.38 17.02 9.21
CA ILE A 132 -53.36 18.04 9.55
C ILE A 132 -54.69 17.32 9.82
N SER A 133 -55.26 17.56 10.99
CA SER A 133 -56.67 17.32 11.25
C SER A 133 -57.31 18.65 11.59
N ASP A 134 -57.92 19.28 10.59
CA ASP A 134 -59.08 20.14 10.79
C ASP A 134 -60.22 19.28 11.34
N ASN A 135 -60.79 19.67 12.49
CA ASN A 135 -62.24 19.65 12.68
C ASN A 135 -62.67 20.30 14.00
N ARG A 136 -63.50 21.35 13.84
CA ARG A 136 -64.46 22.00 14.75
C ARG A 136 -63.94 22.95 15.82
#